data_AF-A0A1S0TEE5-F1
#
_entry.id   AF-A0A1S0TEE5-F1
#
_cell.length_a   1.000
_cell.length_b   1.000
_cell.length_c   1.000
_cell.angle_alpha   90.00
_cell.angle_beta   90.00
_cell.angle_gamma   90.00
#
_symmetry.space_group_name_H-M   'P 1'
#
loop_
_entity.id
_entity.type
_entity.pdbx_description
1 polymer ?
#
loop_
_entity_poly.entity_id
_entity_poly.type
_entity_poly.pdbx_seq_one_letter_code
_entity_poly.pdbx_strand_id
1 'polypeptide(L)'
;MKQHADQLGIEVDFSVEEEPLGTAGPLALIKDRLKGNEPFFVLNSDIICEFPFRKMIEFHMSHGHEGTIAVTKVEEPSKYGVCVFNEKTGKIDSFVEKPGEYVGNK
;
A
#
# COMPACT_ATOMS: atom_id res chain seq x y z
N MET A 1 -7.90 -18.01 14.12
CA MET A 1 -6.81 -17.74 13.16
C MET A 1 -6.26 -19.02 12.56
N LYS A 2 -5.51 -19.86 13.28
CA LYS A 2 -4.89 -21.08 12.71
C LYS A 2 -5.86 -22.03 11.99
N GLN A 3 -6.95 -22.43 12.67
CA GLN A 3 -7.98 -23.28 12.06
C GLN A 3 -8.61 -22.69 10.77
N HIS A 4 -8.72 -21.37 10.68
CA HIS A 4 -9.29 -20.69 9.51
C HIS A 4 -8.27 -20.57 8.37
N ALA A 5 -7.00 -20.32 8.72
CA ALA A 5 -5.88 -20.33 7.79
C ALA A 5 -5.74 -21.73 7.14
N ASP A 6 -5.84 -22.79 7.93
CA ASP A 6 -5.79 -24.18 7.46
C ASP A 6 -6.95 -24.49 6.49
N GLN A 7 -8.17 -24.00 6.78
CA GLN A 7 -9.33 -24.16 5.89
C GLN A 7 -9.17 -23.44 4.55
N LEU A 8 -8.45 -22.32 4.54
CA LEU A 8 -8.18 -21.51 3.35
C LEU A 8 -6.89 -21.92 2.63
N GLY A 9 -6.10 -22.84 3.21
CA GLY A 9 -4.81 -23.25 2.66
C GLY A 9 -3.76 -22.14 2.64
N ILE A 10 -3.81 -21.22 3.61
CA ILE A 10 -2.87 -20.09 3.73
C ILE A 10 -2.00 -20.24 4.97
N GLU A 11 -0.78 -19.73 4.90
CA GLU A 11 0.11 -19.61 6.06
C GLU A 11 -0.05 -18.21 6.68
N VAL A 12 -0.08 -18.15 8.02
CA VAL A 12 -0.17 -16.90 8.76
C VAL A 12 0.95 -16.86 9.78
N ASP A 13 1.76 -15.82 9.70
CA ASP A 13 2.85 -15.53 10.61
C ASP A 13 2.62 -14.16 11.26
N PHE A 14 3.11 -14.00 12.49
CA PHE A 14 2.96 -12.79 13.28
C PHE A 14 4.34 -12.17 13.51
N SER A 15 4.37 -10.84 13.45
CA SER A 15 5.47 -10.03 13.93
C SER A 15 4.87 -9.00 14.87
N VAL A 16 5.36 -8.95 16.10
CA VAL A 16 4.84 -8.07 17.14
C VAL A 16 5.82 -6.93 17.32
N GLU A 17 5.32 -5.71 17.19
CA GLU A 17 6.06 -4.50 17.49
C GLU A 17 5.94 -4.21 18.99
N GLU A 18 7.06 -4.18 19.71
CA GLU A 18 7.08 -3.94 21.17
C GLU A 18 6.88 -2.46 21.52
N GLU A 19 7.39 -1.55 20.67
CA GLU A 19 7.27 -0.11 20.81
C GLU A 19 6.94 0.53 19.44
N PRO A 20 6.13 1.60 19.37
CA PRO A 20 5.76 2.20 18.10
C PRO A 20 6.97 2.72 17.29
N LEU A 21 7.28 2.09 16.14
CA LEU A 21 8.38 2.49 15.25
C LEU A 21 7.91 3.37 14.07
N GLY A 22 6.63 3.75 14.06
CA GLY A 22 6.00 4.52 12.99
C GLY A 22 5.44 3.64 11.86
N THR A 23 4.86 4.27 10.83
CA THR A 23 4.04 3.58 9.80
C THR A 23 4.78 2.48 9.04
N ALA A 24 6.08 2.65 8.77
CA ALA A 24 6.91 1.65 8.09
C ALA A 24 7.67 0.72 9.06
N GLY A 25 7.54 0.94 10.36
CA GLY A 25 8.20 0.18 11.43
C GLY A 25 8.00 -1.34 11.32
N PRO A 26 6.75 -1.81 11.19
CA PRO A 26 6.46 -3.24 11.04
C PRO A 26 7.16 -3.90 9.85
N LEU A 27 7.36 -3.18 8.74
CA LEU A 27 8.08 -3.70 7.56
C LEU A 27 9.56 -3.95 7.87
N ALA A 28 10.18 -3.09 8.67
CA ALA A 28 11.57 -3.27 9.09
C ALA A 28 11.75 -4.52 9.96
N LEU A 29 10.77 -4.85 10.81
CA LEU A 29 10.79 -6.05 11.66
C LEU A 29 10.73 -7.36 10.86
N ILE A 30 10.07 -7.34 9.69
CA ILE A 30 9.91 -8.51 8.83
C ILE A 30 10.83 -8.50 7.60
N LYS A 31 11.79 -7.58 7.51
CA LYS A 31 12.68 -7.44 6.33
C LYS A 31 13.32 -8.76 5.89
N ASP A 32 13.67 -9.62 6.84
CA ASP A 32 14.34 -10.89 6.57
C ASP A 32 13.38 -11.95 6.01
N ARG A 33 12.07 -11.78 6.22
CA ARG A 33 10.99 -12.60 5.65
C ARG A 33 10.61 -12.14 4.24
N LEU A 34 10.85 -10.87 3.91
CA LEU A 34 10.60 -10.26 2.60
C LEU A 34 11.79 -10.40 1.63
N LYS A 35 12.74 -11.31 1.91
CA LYS A 35 13.90 -11.54 1.05
C LYS A 35 13.47 -12.18 -0.27
N GLY A 36 13.69 -11.48 -1.37
CA GLY A 36 13.40 -11.96 -2.71
C GLY A 36 13.16 -10.79 -3.67
N ASN A 37 12.91 -11.10 -4.93
CA ASN A 37 12.47 -10.15 -5.94
C ASN A 37 10.98 -10.33 -6.30
N GLU A 38 10.26 -11.12 -5.50
CA GLU A 38 8.83 -11.31 -5.70
C GLU A 38 8.05 -10.11 -5.15
N PRO A 39 7.08 -9.58 -5.91
CA PRO A 39 6.24 -8.49 -5.43
C PRO A 39 5.34 -8.98 -4.29
N PHE A 40 5.07 -8.10 -3.33
CA PHE A 40 4.17 -8.37 -2.22
C PHE A 40 3.21 -7.19 -2.00
N PHE A 41 2.08 -7.46 -1.36
CA PHE A 41 1.12 -6.43 -0.99
C PHE A 41 1.35 -5.99 0.47
N VAL A 42 1.30 -4.68 0.69
CA VAL A 42 1.18 -4.08 2.02
C VAL A 42 -0.20 -3.46 2.13
N LEU A 43 -0.96 -3.88 3.14
CA LEU A 43 -2.33 -3.45 3.37
C LEU A 43 -2.47 -2.97 4.80
N ASN A 44 -3.21 -1.87 5.01
CA ASN A 44 -3.65 -1.51 6.35
C ASN A 44 -4.85 -2.39 6.74
N SER A 45 -4.88 -2.87 7.98
CA SER A 45 -5.92 -3.80 8.46
C SER A 45 -7.28 -3.16 8.67
N ASP A 46 -7.34 -1.82 8.68
CA ASP A 46 -8.56 -1.02 8.85
C ASP A 46 -9.18 -0.58 7.51
N ILE A 47 -8.56 -0.94 6.37
CA ILE A 47 -9.11 -0.66 5.04
C ILE A 47 -10.00 -1.82 4.60
N ILE A 48 -11.29 -1.53 4.42
CA ILE A 48 -12.28 -2.48 3.90
C ILE A 48 -12.70 -2.03 2.51
N CYS A 49 -12.21 -2.71 1.46
CA CYS A 49 -12.65 -2.48 0.09
C CYS A 49 -12.40 -3.72 -0.79
N GLU A 50 -12.98 -3.72 -1.99
CA GLU A 50 -12.70 -4.73 -3.01
C GLU A 50 -11.41 -4.33 -3.77
N PHE A 51 -10.29 -4.89 -3.34
CA PHE A 51 -9.00 -4.63 -3.99
C PHE A 51 -8.91 -5.35 -5.34
N PRO A 52 -8.58 -4.64 -6.43
CA PRO A 52 -8.35 -5.27 -7.74
C PRO A 52 -6.94 -5.88 -7.81
N PHE A 53 -6.60 -6.80 -6.90
CA PHE A 53 -5.24 -7.35 -6.73
C PHE A 53 -4.59 -7.79 -8.04
N ARG A 54 -5.35 -8.46 -8.90
CA ARG A 54 -4.87 -8.92 -10.21
C ARG A 54 -4.44 -7.77 -11.12
N LYS A 55 -5.24 -6.71 -11.22
CA LYS A 55 -4.90 -5.53 -12.03
C LYS A 55 -3.72 -4.77 -11.42
N MET A 56 -3.65 -4.70 -10.09
CA MET A 56 -2.56 -4.04 -9.38
C MET A 56 -1.23 -4.74 -9.65
N ILE A 57 -1.18 -6.08 -9.55
CA ILE A 57 0.05 -6.83 -9.82
C ILE A 57 0.44 -6.78 -11.30
N GLU A 58 -0.53 -6.88 -12.22
CA GLU A 58 -0.28 -6.74 -13.67
C GLU A 58 0.31 -5.35 -14.00
N PHE A 59 -0.26 -4.28 -13.41
CA PHE A 59 0.28 -2.93 -13.56
C PHE A 59 1.68 -2.80 -12.97
N HIS A 60 1.90 -3.26 -11.73
CA HIS A 60 3.20 -3.22 -11.05
C HIS A 60 4.30 -3.85 -11.90
N MET A 61 4.04 -5.06 -12.40
CA MET A 61 4.99 -5.81 -13.22
C MET A 61 5.23 -5.16 -14.59
N SER A 62 4.26 -4.39 -15.11
CA SER A 62 4.37 -3.74 -16.44
C SER A 62 5.30 -2.53 -16.48
N HIS A 63 5.43 -1.79 -15.37
CA HIS A 63 6.15 -0.52 -15.37
C HIS A 63 7.57 -0.62 -14.80
N GLY A 64 7.90 -1.67 -14.04
CA GLY A 64 9.27 -1.93 -13.56
C GLY A 64 9.85 -0.87 -12.62
N HIS A 65 8.98 -0.18 -11.86
CA HIS A 65 9.38 0.79 -10.83
C HIS A 65 9.29 0.16 -9.44
N GLU A 66 9.79 0.86 -8.42
CA GLU A 66 9.98 0.35 -7.06
C GLU A 66 8.68 -0.06 -6.36
N GLY A 67 7.54 0.55 -6.72
CA GLY A 67 6.27 0.30 -6.05
C GLY A 67 5.07 0.81 -6.81
N THR A 68 3.91 0.36 -6.37
CA THR A 68 2.59 0.78 -6.87
C THR A 68 1.72 1.09 -5.67
N ILE A 69 0.99 2.22 -5.72
CA ILE A 69 0.06 2.62 -4.67
C ILE A 69 -1.34 2.68 -5.26
N ALA A 70 -2.31 2.08 -4.57
CA ALA A 70 -3.72 2.27 -4.90
C ALA A 70 -4.20 3.61 -4.32
N VAL A 71 -4.73 4.48 -5.18
CA VAL A 71 -5.27 5.79 -4.80
C VAL A 71 -6.75 5.87 -5.10
N THR A 72 -7.46 6.71 -4.35
CA THR A 72 -8.88 7.00 -4.57
C THR A 72 -9.13 8.49 -4.53
N LYS A 73 -10.16 8.96 -5.24
CA LYS A 73 -10.60 10.35 -5.18
C LYS A 73 -11.48 10.54 -3.95
N VAL A 74 -11.23 11.61 -3.20
CA VAL A 74 -12.03 12.02 -2.04
C VAL A 74 -12.45 13.47 -2.18
N GLU A 75 -13.60 13.83 -1.60
CA GLU A 75 -14.09 15.21 -1.64
C GLU A 75 -13.25 16.15 -0.77
N GLU A 76 -12.77 15.66 0.38
CA GLU A 76 -11.97 16.43 1.34
C GLU A 76 -10.56 15.83 1.50
N PRO A 77 -9.56 16.29 0.72
CA PRO A 77 -8.22 15.71 0.73
C PRO A 77 -7.33 16.16 1.90
N SER A 78 -7.73 17.18 2.67
CA SER A 78 -6.92 17.79 3.75
C SER A 78 -6.54 16.82 4.88
N LYS A 79 -7.26 15.69 5.00
CA LYS A 79 -7.01 14.64 6.00
C LYS A 79 -6.01 13.58 5.54
N TYR A 80 -5.56 13.62 4.28
CA TYR A 80 -4.80 12.55 3.64
C TYR A 80 -3.52 13.09 2.98
N GLY A 81 -2.63 12.15 2.60
CA GLY A 81 -1.56 12.42 1.65
C GLY A 81 -2.11 12.41 0.22
N VAL A 82 -1.82 13.43 -0.56
CA VAL A 82 -2.28 13.59 -1.94
C VAL A 82 -1.16 13.25 -2.91
N CYS A 83 -1.46 12.39 -3.90
CA CYS A 83 -0.53 12.06 -4.98
C CYS A 83 -0.77 12.98 -6.17
N VAL A 84 0.27 13.68 -6.62
CA VAL A 84 0.30 14.33 -7.93
C VAL A 84 0.96 13.35 -8.89
N PHE A 85 0.29 13.02 -9.99
CA PHE A 85 0.77 12.01 -10.93
C PHE A 85 0.41 12.37 -12.37
N ASN A 86 1.20 11.82 -13.29
CA ASN A 86 0.95 11.96 -14.72
C ASN A 86 -0.22 11.06 -15.14
N GLU A 87 -1.34 11.62 -15.57
CA GLU A 87 -2.54 10.85 -15.94
C GLU A 87 -2.33 9.86 -17.10
N LYS A 88 -1.36 10.13 -17.99
CA LYS A 88 -1.09 9.25 -19.15
C LYS A 88 -0.24 8.04 -18.77
N THR A 89 0.67 8.19 -17.82
CA THR A 89 1.62 7.12 -17.46
C THR A 89 1.32 6.48 -16.11
N GLY A 90 0.52 7.14 -15.25
CA GLY A 90 0.30 6.73 -13.86
C GLY A 90 1.50 6.97 -12.94
N LYS A 91 2.58 7.60 -13.43
CA LYS A 91 3.77 7.87 -12.62
C LYS A 91 3.49 8.99 -11.62
N ILE A 92 3.80 8.73 -10.35
CA ILE A 92 3.73 9.75 -9.29
C ILE A 92 4.90 10.73 -9.45
N ASP A 93 4.58 12.01 -9.52
CA ASP A 93 5.53 13.11 -9.59
C ASP A 93 5.85 13.68 -8.21
N SER A 94 4.85 13.77 -7.32
CA SER A 94 5.05 14.22 -5.94
C SER A 94 3.95 13.76 -4.98
N PHE A 95 4.27 13.80 -3.69
CA PHE A 95 3.34 13.60 -2.59
C PHE A 95 3.18 14.89 -1.80
N VAL A 96 1.95 15.24 -1.46
CA VAL A 96 1.62 16.39 -0.61
C VAL A 96 0.93 15.89 0.66
N GLU A 97 1.60 15.98 1.79
CA GLU A 97 1.07 15.51 3.07
C GLU A 97 0.14 16.56 3.68
N LYS A 98 -1.13 16.19 3.92
CA LYS A 98 -2.16 17.02 4.60
C LYS A 98 -2.18 18.47 4.11
N PRO A 99 -2.46 18.69 2.83
CA PRO A 99 -2.39 20.03 2.27
C PRO A 99 -3.44 20.95 2.92
N GLY A 100 -2.98 22.10 3.42
CA GLY A 100 -3.83 23.14 4.01
C GLY A 100 -4.67 23.92 2.98
N GLU A 101 -4.27 23.89 1.70
CA GLU A 101 -5.03 24.39 0.56
C GLU A 101 -5.33 23.23 -0.41
N TYR A 102 -6.45 23.28 -1.10
CA TYR A 102 -6.88 22.22 -2.03
C TYR A 102 -5.91 22.06 -3.21
N VAL A 103 -5.10 21.00 -3.19
CA VAL A 103 -4.18 20.62 -4.29
C VAL A 103 -4.71 19.36 -5.00
N GLY A 104 -5.88 19.43 -5.64
CA GLY A 104 -6.26 18.35 -6.58
C GLY A 104 -7.74 18.20 -6.93
N ASN A 105 -8.16 18.89 -8.01
CA ASN A 105 -9.05 18.37 -9.08
C ASN A 105 -8.84 19.27 -10.31
N LYS A 106 -7.72 19.09 -11.01
CA LYS A 106 -7.58 19.52 -12.40
C LYS A 106 -6.83 18.46 -13.17
#